data_AF-A0AAE0GAZ8-F1
#
_entry.id   AF-A0AAE0GAZ8-F1
#
_cell.length_a   1.000
_cell.length_b   1.000
_cell.length_c   1.000
_cell.angle_alpha   90.00
_cell.angle_beta   90.00
_cell.angle_gamma   90.00
#
_symmetry.space_group_name_H-M   'P 1'
#
loop_
_entity.id
_entity.type
_entity.pdbx_description
1 polymer ?
#
loop_
_entity_poly.entity_id
_entity_poly.type
_entity_poly.pdbx_seq_one_letter_code
_entity_poly.pdbx_strand_id
1 'polypeptide(L)'
;MSSQVLTWTRTCPISEVTFWKSRLHNELIELTVEHGDDGIGAEGAEALAEALKSADCKLHMLNLTGNGIGGDGAKALAEAVKSADCKLDTLDLS
;
A
#
# COMPACT_ATOMS: atom_id res chain seq x y z
N MET A 1 -2.97 20.60 -10.38
CA MET A 1 -3.72 19.48 -9.76
C MET A 1 -2.67 18.63 -9.10
N SER A 2 -2.51 18.78 -7.78
CA SER A 2 -1.31 18.33 -7.07
C SER A 2 -1.41 16.83 -6.78
N SER A 3 -0.85 16.00 -7.66
CA SER A 3 -0.58 14.61 -7.34
C SER A 3 0.32 14.54 -6.11
N GLN A 4 -0.17 13.91 -5.04
CA GLN A 4 0.60 13.70 -3.82
C GLN A 4 1.39 12.39 -3.96
N VAL A 5 2.70 12.49 -3.79
CA VAL A 5 3.64 11.36 -3.72
C VAL A 5 4.13 11.30 -2.29
N LEU A 6 3.91 10.17 -1.61
CA LEU A 6 4.37 9.98 -0.24
C LEU A 6 5.41 8.87 -0.19
N THR A 7 6.61 9.21 0.26
CA THR A 7 7.66 8.28 0.70
C THR A 7 7.61 8.16 2.21
N TRP A 8 7.54 6.93 2.72
CA TRP A 8 7.37 6.66 4.14
C TRP A 8 8.61 5.98 4.72
N THR A 9 9.21 6.53 5.79
CA THR A 9 10.51 6.05 6.31
C THR A 9 10.61 5.80 7.81
N ARG A 10 9.71 6.23 8.72
CA ARG A 10 9.96 6.06 10.18
C ARG A 10 8.71 5.87 11.05
N THR A 11 8.56 4.63 11.55
CA THR A 11 7.71 4.13 12.68
C THR A 11 6.21 4.41 12.59
N CYS A 12 5.47 3.57 11.86
CA CYS A 12 4.00 3.59 11.81
C CYS A 12 3.44 2.39 12.57
N PRO A 13 2.27 2.52 13.23
CA PRO A 13 1.46 1.35 13.57
C PRO A 13 0.85 0.78 12.29
N ILE A 14 1.65 0.04 11.52
CA ILE A 14 1.29 -0.56 10.21
C ILE A 14 0.16 -1.60 10.33
N SER A 15 -0.18 -1.99 11.55
CA SER A 15 -1.27 -2.89 11.90
C SER A 15 -2.67 -2.27 11.80
N GLU A 16 -2.80 -0.95 11.65
CA GLU A 16 -4.10 -0.30 11.53
C GLU A 16 -4.52 -0.07 10.08
N VAL A 17 -5.44 -0.92 9.59
CA VAL A 17 -6.12 -0.77 8.28
C VAL A 17 -6.76 0.62 8.11
N THR A 18 -7.19 1.24 9.20
CA THR A 18 -7.76 2.59 9.26
C THR A 18 -6.76 3.67 8.84
N PHE A 19 -5.47 3.49 9.17
CA PHE A 19 -4.40 4.38 8.75
C PHE A 19 -4.29 4.40 7.23
N TRP A 20 -4.19 3.21 6.62
CA TRP A 20 -4.10 3.07 5.16
C TRP A 20 -5.36 3.53 4.45
N LYS A 21 -6.55 3.20 4.97
CA LYS A 21 -7.82 3.71 4.43
C LYS A 21 -7.82 5.23 4.40
N SER A 22 -7.64 5.89 5.55
CA SER A 22 -7.67 7.35 5.62
C SER A 22 -6.61 8.03 4.72
N ARG A 23 -5.47 7.37 4.50
CA ARG A 23 -4.40 7.88 3.63
C ARG A 23 -4.70 7.69 2.14
N LEU A 24 -5.19 6.53 1.74
CA LEU A 24 -5.59 6.22 0.36
C LEU A 24 -6.85 6.98 -0.06
N HIS A 25 -7.73 7.31 0.91
CA HIS A 25 -8.88 8.20 0.73
C HIS A 25 -8.49 9.64 0.39
N ASN A 26 -7.24 10.04 0.64
CA ASN A 26 -6.78 11.43 0.48
C ASN A 26 -5.91 11.60 -0.77
N GLU A 27 -6.55 11.66 -1.97
CA GLU A 27 -5.95 11.95 -3.29
C GLU A 27 -4.53 11.42 -3.55
N LEU A 28 -4.17 10.30 -2.93
CA LEU A 28 -2.82 9.75 -3.00
C LEU A 28 -2.74 8.93 -4.27
N ILE A 29 -1.76 9.25 -5.10
CA ILE A 29 -1.58 8.63 -6.41
C ILE A 29 -0.38 7.69 -6.38
N GLU A 30 0.63 8.00 -5.56
CA GLU A 30 1.85 7.20 -5.47
C GLU A 30 2.24 6.99 -4.00
N LEU A 31 2.41 5.73 -3.62
CA LEU A 31 2.87 5.31 -2.32
C LEU A 31 4.16 4.52 -2.48
N THR A 32 5.23 5.02 -1.86
CA THR A 32 6.51 4.30 -1.77
C THR A 32 6.82 4.09 -0.29
N VAL A 33 7.04 2.85 0.10
CA VAL A 33 7.52 2.53 1.44
C VAL A 33 8.99 2.18 1.33
N GLU A 34 9.85 3.07 1.82
CA GLU A 34 11.30 2.89 1.76
C GLU A 34 11.79 2.18 3.01
N HIS A 35 12.79 1.31 2.81
CA HIS A 35 13.51 0.46 3.75
C HIS A 35 13.67 1.10 5.15
N GLY A 36 12.71 0.84 6.05
CA GLY A 36 12.90 0.95 7.49
C GLY A 36 13.29 -0.42 8.01
N ASP A 37 14.20 -0.48 9.00
CA ASP A 37 14.80 -1.70 9.55
C ASP A 37 13.81 -2.80 10.01
N ASP A 38 12.49 -2.54 10.06
CA ASP A 38 11.43 -3.49 10.46
C ASP A 38 10.46 -3.93 9.34
N GLY A 39 10.57 -3.39 8.12
CA GLY A 39 9.65 -3.73 7.01
C GLY A 39 8.16 -3.49 7.34
N ILE A 40 7.28 -3.83 6.41
CA ILE A 40 5.82 -3.81 6.63
C ILE A 40 5.34 -5.14 7.22
N GLY A 41 6.02 -6.24 6.85
CA GLY A 41 5.57 -7.59 7.16
C GLY A 41 4.30 -7.99 6.40
N ALA A 42 3.84 -9.22 6.63
CA ALA A 42 2.62 -9.73 6.00
C ALA A 42 1.36 -8.96 6.46
N GLU A 43 1.28 -8.61 7.74
CA GLU A 43 0.11 -7.95 8.34
C GLU A 43 -0.13 -6.55 7.74
N GLY A 44 0.93 -5.74 7.60
CA GLY A 44 0.76 -4.41 7.02
C GLY A 44 0.46 -4.46 5.52
N ALA A 45 0.92 -5.49 4.80
CA ALA A 45 0.59 -5.70 3.39
C ALA A 45 -0.86 -6.16 3.21
N GLU A 46 -1.39 -6.99 4.11
CA GLU A 46 -2.81 -7.33 4.17
C GLU A 46 -3.68 -6.10 4.47
N ALA A 47 -3.28 -5.27 5.43
CA ALA A 47 -3.96 -4.03 5.75
C ALA A 47 -3.99 -3.06 4.55
N LEU A 48 -2.87 -2.98 3.81
CA LEU A 48 -2.78 -2.21 2.59
C LEU A 48 -3.70 -2.76 1.49
N ALA A 49 -3.73 -4.07 1.32
CA ALA A 49 -4.58 -4.76 0.37
C ALA A 49 -6.08 -4.50 0.64
N GLU A 50 -6.51 -4.53 1.89
CA GLU A 50 -7.89 -4.15 2.25
C GLU A 50 -8.20 -2.69 1.93
N ALA A 51 -7.25 -1.79 2.14
CA ALA A 51 -7.42 -0.38 1.84
C ALA A 51 -7.45 -0.11 0.32
N LEU A 52 -6.67 -0.85 -0.48
CA LEU A 52 -6.68 -0.81 -1.95
C LEU A 52 -7.99 -1.33 -2.55
N LYS A 53 -8.67 -2.28 -1.88
CA LYS A 53 -10.01 -2.76 -2.28
C LYS A 53 -11.11 -1.70 -2.09
N SER A 54 -10.82 -0.56 -1.47
CA SER A 54 -11.79 0.52 -1.28
C SER A 54 -12.02 1.27 -2.59
N ALA A 55 -13.29 1.50 -2.97
CA ALA A 55 -13.67 2.19 -4.22
C ALA A 55 -13.14 3.62 -4.35
N ASP A 56 -12.83 4.27 -3.23
CA ASP A 56 -12.27 5.62 -3.18
C ASP A 56 -10.73 5.65 -3.34
N CYS A 57 -10.08 4.50 -3.47
CA CYS A 57 -8.64 4.43 -3.64
C CYS A 57 -8.24 5.03 -4.99
N LYS A 58 -7.39 6.06 -4.97
CA LYS A 58 -6.85 6.71 -6.18
C LYS A 58 -5.38 6.34 -6.44
N LEU A 59 -4.87 5.30 -5.79
CA LEU A 59 -3.47 4.91 -5.92
C LEU A 59 -3.20 4.30 -7.30
N HIS A 60 -2.22 4.85 -8.01
CA HIS A 60 -1.76 4.37 -9.33
C HIS A 60 -0.39 3.67 -9.22
N MET A 61 0.48 4.10 -8.31
CA MET A 61 1.78 3.47 -8.10
C MET A 61 1.95 3.03 -6.65
N LEU A 62 2.35 1.78 -6.46
CA LEU A 62 2.71 1.22 -5.17
C LEU A 62 4.09 0.56 -5.26
N ASN A 63 5.03 1.08 -4.49
CA ASN A 63 6.36 0.50 -4.34
C ASN A 63 6.54 0.01 -2.89
N LEU A 64 6.72 -1.30 -2.75
CA LEU A 64 6.99 -2.00 -1.50
C LEU A 64 8.34 -2.73 -1.50
N THR A 65 9.28 -2.34 -2.37
CA THR A 65 10.57 -3.02 -2.51
C THR A 65 11.31 -3.12 -1.18
N GLY A 66 11.78 -4.32 -0.85
CA GLY A 66 12.51 -4.57 0.39
C GLY A 66 11.72 -4.41 1.70
N ASN A 67 10.38 -4.45 1.69
CA ASN A 67 9.57 -4.33 2.91
C ASN A 67 9.20 -5.66 3.61
N GLY A 68 9.76 -6.78 3.16
CA GLY A 68 9.59 -8.07 3.85
C GLY A 68 8.11 -8.51 3.99
N ILE A 69 7.25 -8.16 3.03
CA ILE A 69 5.80 -8.43 3.08
C ILE A 69 5.43 -9.93 3.11
N GLY A 70 6.39 -10.81 2.84
CA GLY A 70 6.18 -12.25 2.82
C GLY A 70 5.25 -12.73 1.69
N GLY A 71 5.04 -14.05 1.61
CA GLY A 71 4.17 -14.65 0.60
C GLY A 71 2.69 -14.30 0.81
N ASP A 72 2.24 -14.23 2.05
CA ASP A 72 0.84 -13.96 2.40
C ASP A 72 0.45 -12.50 2.10
N GLY A 73 1.31 -11.54 2.47
CA GLY A 73 1.12 -10.13 2.13
C GLY A 73 1.13 -9.88 0.61
N ALA A 74 2.04 -10.52 -0.13
CA ALA A 74 2.07 -10.44 -1.59
C ALA A 74 0.80 -11.02 -2.23
N LYS A 75 0.26 -12.13 -1.69
CA LYS A 75 -0.99 -12.73 -2.14
C LYS A 75 -2.18 -11.80 -1.90
N ALA A 76 -2.27 -11.19 -0.71
CA ALA A 76 -3.33 -10.24 -0.39
C ALA A 76 -3.32 -9.03 -1.34
N LEU A 77 -2.13 -8.47 -1.60
CA LEU A 77 -1.96 -7.38 -2.57
C LEU A 77 -2.36 -7.79 -3.98
N ALA A 78 -1.98 -9.00 -4.42
CA ALA A 78 -2.38 -9.52 -5.73
C ALA A 78 -3.91 -9.67 -5.86
N GLU A 79 -4.61 -10.05 -4.79
CA GLU A 79 -6.07 -10.08 -4.77
C GLU A 79 -6.69 -8.68 -4.75
N ALA A 80 -6.06 -7.73 -4.07
CA ALA A 80 -6.53 -6.34 -4.06
C ALA A 80 -6.36 -5.65 -5.41
N VAL A 81 -5.24 -5.86 -6.10
CA VAL A 81 -5.02 -5.35 -7.46
C VAL A 81 -5.95 -5.99 -8.49
N LYS A 82 -6.41 -7.23 -8.24
CA LYS A 82 -7.46 -7.87 -9.04
C LYS A 82 -8.87 -7.30 -8.79
N SER A 83 -9.05 -6.47 -7.76
CA SER A 83 -10.34 -5.81 -7.52
C SER A 83 -10.65 -4.85 -8.66
N ALA A 84 -11.91 -4.83 -9.10
CA ALA A 84 -12.37 -3.94 -10.17
C ALA A 84 -12.25 -2.44 -9.80
N ASP A 85 -12.18 -2.16 -8.49
CA ASP A 85 -12.10 -0.82 -7.93
C ASP A 85 -10.64 -0.33 -7.78
N CYS A 86 -9.65 -1.20 -7.98
CA CYS A 86 -8.26 -0.85 -7.84
C CYS A 86 -7.75 -0.10 -9.08
N LYS A 87 -7.28 1.14 -8.89
CA LYS A 87 -6.72 1.98 -9.97
C LYS A 87 -5.20 1.89 -10.09
N LEU A 88 -4.63 0.81 -9.55
CA LEU A 88 -3.19 0.63 -9.52
C LEU A 88 -2.67 0.23 -10.91
N ASP A 89 -1.85 1.08 -11.51
CA ASP A 89 -1.17 0.81 -12.78
C ASP A 89 0.18 0.11 -12.57
N THR A 90 0.88 0.44 -11.48
CA THR A 90 2.23 -0.06 -11.20
C THR A 90 2.34 -0.60 -9.78
N LEU A 91 2.77 -1.87 -9.68
CA LEU A 91 3.08 -2.53 -8.42
C LEU A 91 4.53 -3.03 -8.46
N ASP A 92 5.37 -2.52 -7.57
CA ASP A 92 6.74 -3.00 -7.37
C ASP A 92 6.89 -3.69 -6.01
N LEU A 93 7.26 -4.96 -6.05
CA LEU A 93 7.44 -5.83 -4.87
C LEU A 93 8.85 -6.45 -4.83
N SER A 94 9.82 -5.92 -5.60
CA SER A 94 11.17 -6.50 -5.73
C SER A 94 11.91 -6.67 -4.41
#